data_AF-A0A948U6D3-F1
#
_entry.id   AF-A0A948U6D3-F1
#
_cell.length_a   1.000
_cell.length_b   1.000
_cell.length_c   1.000
_cell.angle_alpha   90.00
_cell.angle_beta   90.00
_cell.angle_gamma   90.00
#
_symmetry.space_group_name_H-M   'P 1'
#
loop_
_entity.id
_entity.type
_entity.pdbx_description
1 polymer ?
#
loop_
_entity_poly.entity_id
_entity_poly.type
_entity_poly.pdbx_seq_one_letter_code
_entity_poly.pdbx_strand_id
1 'polypeptide(L)'
;MTENITVTIDMSGLPCPAPLLGAKKIIDDLQAGQTMRLLSDCPGSSDDLFAWCKYTGNEMVSTDKQADGKTAYVLRKAGGASTTPIAHATLDMRGVSCPGPILEAKKLLDAMKSGEVLQLLSDCPGAMDDIKSWEKSVSIELLATQPMARGAQEFYLRKK
;
A
#
# COMPACT_ATOMS: atom_id res chain seq x y z
N MET A 1 17.08 18.27 -8.52
CA MET A 1 15.86 17.93 -7.76
C MET A 1 15.18 16.84 -8.55
N THR A 2 15.25 15.59 -8.08
CA THR A 2 14.98 14.40 -8.88
C THR A 2 13.49 14.10 -8.86
N GLU A 3 12.76 14.46 -9.93
CA GLU A 3 11.41 13.96 -10.19
C GLU A 3 11.46 12.46 -10.45
N ASN A 4 11.34 11.66 -9.39
CA ASN A 4 11.28 10.20 -9.49
C ASN A 4 9.84 9.78 -9.86
N ILE A 5 9.49 10.01 -11.13
CA ILE A 5 8.23 9.51 -11.71
C ILE A 5 8.40 7.99 -11.87
N THR A 6 7.70 7.21 -11.05
CA THR A 6 7.78 5.75 -11.06
C THR A 6 7.02 5.16 -12.24
N VAL A 7 5.82 5.69 -12.51
CA VAL A 7 4.94 5.19 -13.58
C VAL A 7 4.37 6.37 -14.36
N THR A 8 4.34 6.27 -15.68
CA THR A 8 3.59 7.18 -16.55
C THR A 8 2.48 6.41 -17.25
N ILE A 9 1.28 6.95 -17.25
CA ILE A 9 0.12 6.40 -17.93
C ILE A 9 -0.54 7.46 -18.81
N ASP A 10 -0.87 7.09 -20.04
CA ASP A 10 -1.62 7.92 -20.98
C ASP A 10 -3.08 7.45 -21.01
N MET A 11 -3.98 8.34 -20.58
CA MET A 11 -5.43 8.16 -20.62
C MET A 11 -6.11 9.29 -21.41
N SER A 12 -5.36 9.97 -22.29
CA SER A 12 -5.92 10.95 -23.22
C SER A 12 -6.88 10.30 -24.22
N GLY A 13 -7.94 11.01 -24.57
CA GLY A 13 -9.01 10.54 -25.46
C GLY A 13 -10.09 9.70 -24.76
N LEU A 14 -10.01 9.49 -23.44
CA LEU A 14 -11.02 8.76 -22.68
C LEU A 14 -11.99 9.70 -21.95
N PRO A 15 -13.31 9.42 -21.98
CA PRO A 15 -14.29 10.24 -21.27
C PRO A 15 -14.15 10.10 -19.76
N CYS A 16 -14.52 11.15 -19.01
CA CYS A 16 -14.72 11.04 -17.57
C CYS A 16 -15.77 9.94 -17.28
N PRO A 17 -15.51 8.97 -16.38
CA PRO A 17 -14.49 8.95 -15.32
C PRO A 17 -13.28 8.02 -15.57
N ALA A 18 -13.00 7.64 -16.82
CA ALA A 18 -11.96 6.65 -17.11
C ALA A 18 -10.54 7.05 -16.63
N PRO A 19 -10.08 8.32 -16.76
CA PRO A 19 -8.77 8.73 -16.24
C PRO A 19 -8.64 8.57 -14.73
N LEU A 20 -9.71 8.84 -13.97
CA LEU A 20 -9.74 8.68 -12.52
C LEU A 20 -9.65 7.20 -12.11
N LEU A 21 -10.39 6.32 -12.79
CA LEU A 21 -10.35 4.88 -12.53
C LEU A 21 -8.99 4.28 -12.85
N GLY A 22 -8.35 4.75 -13.93
CA GLY A 22 -6.99 4.40 -14.29
C GLY A 22 -5.98 4.83 -13.22
N ALA A 23 -6.07 6.10 -12.80
CA ALA A 23 -5.23 6.65 -11.74
C ALA A 23 -5.35 5.87 -10.43
N LYS A 24 -6.57 5.52 -10.04
CA LYS A 24 -6.83 4.71 -8.84
C LYS A 24 -6.14 3.36 -8.90
N LYS A 25 -6.31 2.62 -10.01
CA LYS A 25 -5.68 1.29 -10.17
C LYS A 25 -4.16 1.35 -10.02
N ILE A 26 -3.52 2.34 -10.63
CA ILE A 26 -2.06 2.48 -10.57
C ILE A 26 -1.62 2.92 -9.17
N ILE A 27 -2.28 3.92 -8.56
CA ILE A 27 -1.97 4.36 -7.20
C ILE A 27 -2.17 3.23 -6.18
N ASP A 28 -3.17 2.37 -6.33
CA ASP A 28 -3.38 1.22 -5.44
C ASP A 28 -2.17 0.26 -5.51
N ASP A 29 -1.55 0.08 -6.67
CA ASP A 29 -0.36 -0.76 -6.88
C ASP A 29 0.96 -0.09 -6.43
N LEU A 30 1.00 1.25 -6.36
CA LEU A 30 2.21 1.99 -5.98
C LEU A 30 2.56 1.88 -4.49
N GLN A 31 3.83 2.06 -4.16
CA GLN A 31 4.30 2.15 -2.78
C GLN A 31 4.13 3.58 -2.24
N ALA A 32 3.97 3.70 -0.92
CA ALA A 32 3.94 5.00 -0.24
C ALA A 32 5.16 5.85 -0.63
N GLY A 33 4.92 7.09 -1.07
CA GLY A 33 5.96 8.01 -1.53
C GLY A 33 6.33 7.88 -3.01
N GLN A 34 5.83 6.87 -3.73
CA GLN A 34 6.00 6.79 -5.18
C GLN A 34 5.05 7.76 -5.91
N THR A 35 5.50 8.20 -7.08
CA THR A 35 4.83 9.21 -7.91
C THR A 35 4.42 8.59 -9.24
N MET A 36 3.19 8.85 -9.67
CA MET A 36 2.76 8.58 -11.05
C MET A 36 2.44 9.86 -11.80
N ARG A 37 2.61 9.78 -13.12
CA ARG A 37 2.21 10.80 -14.08
C ARG A 37 1.06 10.28 -14.94
N LEU A 38 -0.08 10.96 -14.90
CA LEU A 38 -1.26 10.67 -15.71
C LEU A 38 -1.43 11.75 -16.78
N LEU A 39 -1.47 11.37 -18.06
CA LEU A 39 -1.84 12.28 -19.15
C LEU A 39 -3.34 12.17 -19.40
N SER A 40 -4.04 13.30 -19.37
CA SER A 40 -5.47 13.42 -19.71
C SER A 40 -5.72 14.72 -20.46
N ASP A 41 -6.51 14.67 -21.52
CA ASP A 41 -6.98 15.81 -22.31
C ASP A 41 -8.36 16.32 -21.84
N CYS A 42 -8.94 15.70 -20.81
CA CYS A 42 -10.27 16.04 -20.33
C CYS A 42 -10.21 17.24 -19.34
N PRO A 43 -10.96 18.33 -19.57
CA PRO A 43 -10.88 19.55 -18.75
C PRO A 43 -11.36 19.36 -17.31
N GLY A 44 -12.23 18.39 -17.04
CA GLY A 44 -12.72 18.08 -15.69
C GLY A 44 -11.78 17.18 -14.87
N SER A 45 -10.73 16.61 -15.48
CA SER A 45 -9.83 15.68 -14.79
C SER A 45 -9.08 16.33 -13.63
N SER A 46 -8.80 17.63 -13.68
CA SER A 46 -8.16 18.35 -12.58
C SER A 46 -8.98 18.29 -11.30
N ASP A 47 -10.26 18.62 -11.38
CA ASP A 47 -11.15 18.73 -10.23
C ASP A 47 -11.47 17.34 -9.65
N ASP A 48 -11.71 16.36 -10.51
CA ASP A 48 -11.95 14.97 -10.12
C ASP A 48 -10.74 14.38 -9.39
N LEU A 49 -9.53 14.54 -9.93
CA LEU A 49 -8.30 14.04 -9.32
C LEU A 49 -7.96 14.77 -8.03
N PHE A 50 -8.17 16.09 -7.97
CA PHE A 50 -7.90 16.88 -6.78
C PHE A 50 -8.87 16.53 -5.64
N ALA A 51 -10.16 16.40 -5.94
CA ALA A 51 -11.15 15.92 -4.98
C ALA A 51 -10.79 14.51 -4.51
N TRP A 52 -10.49 13.60 -5.43
CA TRP A 52 -10.10 12.24 -5.10
C TRP A 52 -8.87 12.17 -4.20
N CYS A 53 -7.82 12.93 -4.49
CA CYS A 53 -6.64 13.06 -3.62
C CYS A 53 -6.99 13.51 -2.21
N LYS A 54 -7.87 14.51 -2.07
CA LYS A 54 -8.34 14.95 -0.75
C LYS A 54 -9.10 13.85 -0.01
N TYR A 55 -9.92 13.05 -0.70
CA TYR A 55 -10.69 11.97 -0.09
C TYR A 55 -9.84 10.75 0.28
N THR A 56 -8.85 10.38 -0.54
CA THR A 56 -7.96 9.24 -0.27
C THR A 56 -6.76 9.60 0.59
N GLY A 57 -6.49 10.90 0.75
CA GLY A 57 -5.29 11.41 1.39
C GLY A 57 -4.07 11.45 0.47
N ASN A 58 -4.19 11.06 -0.81
CA ASN A 58 -3.10 11.16 -1.78
C ASN A 58 -2.69 12.62 -2.02
N GLU A 59 -1.48 12.83 -2.51
CA GLU A 59 -0.95 14.17 -2.75
C GLU A 59 -0.85 14.47 -4.24
N MET A 60 -1.38 15.62 -4.66
CA MET A 60 -1.13 16.15 -6.00
C MET A 60 0.19 16.91 -5.97
N VAL A 61 1.19 16.45 -6.74
CA VAL A 61 2.54 17.04 -6.76
C VAL A 61 2.61 18.19 -7.74
N SER A 62 2.17 17.97 -8.98
CA SER A 62 2.18 19.00 -10.02
C SER A 62 1.12 18.75 -11.08
N THR A 63 0.83 19.78 -11.85
CA THR A 63 -0.04 19.69 -13.02
C THR A 63 0.56 20.53 -14.13
N ASP A 64 0.91 19.86 -15.23
CA ASP A 64 1.65 20.42 -16.34
C ASP A 64 0.81 20.35 -17.61
N LYS A 65 0.39 21.50 -18.13
CA LYS A 65 -0.31 21.56 -19.43
C LYS A 65 0.71 21.35 -20.55
N GLN A 66 0.51 20.31 -21.34
CA GLN A 66 1.31 20.03 -22.53
C GLN A 66 0.84 20.88 -23.71
N ALA A 67 1.77 21.21 -24.61
CA ALA A 67 1.49 21.96 -25.84
C ALA A 67 0.53 21.22 -26.80
N ASP A 68 0.41 19.90 -26.64
CA ASP A 68 -0.44 19.01 -27.45
C ASP A 68 -1.93 19.04 -27.05
N GLY A 69 -2.34 19.95 -26.15
CA GLY A 69 -3.71 20.01 -25.62
C GLY A 69 -4.01 19.01 -24.49
N LYS A 70 -3.03 18.19 -24.12
CA LYS A 70 -3.09 17.26 -22.99
C LYS A 70 -2.63 17.92 -21.71
N THR A 71 -3.10 17.44 -20.55
CA THR A 71 -2.63 17.85 -19.23
C THR A 71 -2.01 16.66 -18.53
N ALA A 72 -0.76 16.82 -18.07
CA ALA A 72 -0.07 15.84 -17.25
C ALA A 72 -0.32 16.15 -15.77
N TYR A 73 -0.91 15.21 -15.05
CA TYR A 73 -1.14 15.26 -13.61
C TYR A 73 -0.14 14.37 -12.91
N VAL A 74 0.65 14.93 -11.99
CA VAL A 74 1.59 14.15 -11.18
C VAL A 74 1.00 13.94 -9.79
N LEU A 75 0.74 12.68 -9.46
CA LEU A 75 0.12 12.27 -8.21
C LEU A 75 1.11 11.42 -7.42
N ARG A 76 1.28 11.74 -6.14
CA ARG A 76 2.06 10.96 -5.19
C ARG A 76 1.13 10.20 -4.28
N LYS A 77 1.40 8.90 -4.13
CA LYS A 77 0.74 8.10 -3.10
C LYS A 77 1.20 8.62 -1.75
N ALA A 78 0.29 9.26 -1.01
CA ALA A 78 0.55 9.57 0.38
C ALA A 78 0.61 8.26 1.16
N GLY A 79 1.36 8.21 2.26
CA GLY A 79 1.56 7.00 3.06
C GLY A 79 0.32 6.45 3.78
N GLY A 80 -0.88 6.63 3.22
CA GLY A 80 -2.13 6.05 3.67
C GLY A 80 -2.46 4.76 2.91
N ALA A 81 -2.13 3.64 3.55
CA ALA A 81 -2.83 2.35 3.48
C ALA A 81 -3.24 1.80 2.11
N SER A 82 -2.28 1.29 1.34
CA SER A 82 -2.38 -0.05 0.72
C SER A 82 -1.10 -0.27 -0.09
N THR A 83 0.02 -0.47 0.60
CA THR A 83 1.19 -1.08 -0.03
C THR A 83 1.27 -2.42 0.65
N THR A 84 0.72 -3.45 0.03
CA THR A 84 0.91 -4.83 0.48
C THR A 84 2.39 -5.15 0.30
N PRO A 85 3.19 -5.25 1.38
CA PRO A 85 4.59 -5.62 1.29
C PRO A 85 4.69 -7.03 0.69
N ILE A 86 5.68 -7.24 -0.20
CA ILE A 86 5.92 -8.58 -0.76
C ILE A 86 6.37 -9.51 0.38
N ALA A 87 5.53 -10.48 0.70
CA ALA A 87 5.81 -11.47 1.72
C ALA A 87 6.65 -12.61 1.15
N HIS A 88 7.69 -13.00 1.88
CA HIS A 88 8.54 -14.14 1.58
C HIS A 88 7.98 -15.43 2.20
N ALA A 89 7.22 -15.28 3.28
CA ALA A 89 6.49 -16.35 3.93
C ALA A 89 5.11 -15.82 4.35
N THR A 90 4.11 -16.69 4.31
CA THR A 90 2.75 -16.40 4.78
C THR A 90 2.38 -17.37 5.89
N LEU A 91 1.85 -16.85 6.98
CA LEU A 91 1.37 -17.62 8.12
C LEU A 91 -0.08 -17.24 8.43
N ASP A 92 -0.97 -18.21 8.32
CA ASP A 92 -2.39 -18.05 8.61
C ASP A 92 -2.71 -18.61 10.00
N MET A 93 -3.09 -17.74 10.93
CA MET A 93 -3.46 -18.08 12.30
C MET A 93 -4.95 -17.83 12.58
N ARG A 94 -5.77 -17.59 11.54
CA ARG A 94 -7.21 -17.32 11.70
C ARG A 94 -7.94 -18.55 12.23
N GLY A 95 -8.86 -18.35 13.18
CA GLY A 95 -9.71 -19.41 13.73
C GLY A 95 -9.01 -20.35 14.71
N VAL A 96 -7.76 -20.06 15.09
CA VAL A 96 -6.97 -20.91 16.01
C VAL A 96 -6.81 -20.19 17.34
N SER A 97 -7.18 -20.85 18.45
CA SER A 97 -7.02 -20.28 19.79
C SER A 97 -5.57 -20.40 20.27
N CYS A 98 -5.04 -19.32 20.86
CA CYS A 98 -3.74 -19.31 21.53
C CYS A 98 -3.62 -20.44 22.57
N PRO A 99 -2.42 -21.02 22.80
CA PRO A 99 -1.09 -20.44 22.48
C PRO A 99 -0.31 -21.11 21.34
N GLY A 100 -0.84 -22.16 20.71
CA GLY A 100 -0.12 -22.93 19.66
C GLY A 100 0.40 -22.07 18.49
N PRO A 101 -0.44 -21.20 17.89
CA PRO A 101 -0.05 -20.42 16.71
C PRO A 101 1.10 -19.44 16.96
N ILE A 102 1.18 -18.85 18.16
CA ILE A 102 2.26 -17.91 18.55
C ILE A 102 3.61 -18.62 18.53
N LEU A 103 3.67 -19.88 18.97
CA LEU A 103 4.90 -20.66 18.97
C LEU A 103 5.31 -21.07 17.54
N GLU A 104 4.32 -21.40 16.70
CA GLU A 104 4.54 -21.70 15.28
C GLU A 104 5.09 -20.47 14.55
N ALA A 105 4.50 -19.29 14.79
CA ALA A 105 4.95 -18.02 14.26
C ALA A 105 6.36 -17.68 14.69
N LYS A 106 6.69 -17.87 15.97
CA LYS A 106 8.03 -17.65 16.49
C LYS A 106 9.05 -18.59 15.83
N LYS A 107 8.75 -19.88 15.71
CA LYS A 107 9.63 -20.85 15.03
C LYS A 107 9.88 -20.47 13.57
N LEU A 108 8.82 -20.05 12.88
CA LEU A 108 8.91 -19.62 11.49
C LEU A 108 9.76 -18.35 11.36
N LEU A 109 9.53 -17.36 12.23
CA LEU A 109 10.37 -16.16 12.31
C LEU A 109 11.82 -16.49 12.64
N ASP A 110 12.09 -17.40 13.57
CA ASP A 110 13.45 -17.83 13.93
C ASP A 110 14.16 -18.50 12.73
N ALA A 111 13.43 -19.26 11.91
CA ALA A 111 13.94 -19.92 10.71
C ALA A 111 14.15 -18.98 9.50
N MET A 112 13.52 -17.80 9.48
CA MET A 112 13.67 -16.81 8.40
C MET A 112 15.02 -16.09 8.44
N LYS A 113 15.46 -15.55 7.31
CA LYS A 113 16.66 -14.71 7.21
C LYS A 113 16.35 -13.27 7.60
N SER A 114 17.34 -12.58 8.16
CA SER A 114 17.26 -11.13 8.40
C SER A 114 16.99 -10.41 7.07
N GLY A 115 16.01 -9.52 7.06
CA GLY A 115 15.50 -8.81 5.89
C GLY A 115 14.26 -9.42 5.25
N GLU A 116 13.90 -10.68 5.56
CA GLU A 116 12.70 -11.30 4.99
C GLU A 116 11.41 -10.80 5.67
N VAL A 117 10.33 -10.77 4.90
CA VAL A 117 9.01 -10.26 5.31
C VAL A 117 8.02 -11.42 5.47
N LEU A 118 7.42 -11.55 6.65
CA LEU A 118 6.34 -12.48 6.97
C LEU A 118 5.00 -11.77 6.86
N GLN A 119 4.08 -12.32 6.07
CA GLN A 119 2.67 -11.98 6.12
C GLN A 119 1.98 -12.85 7.16
N LEU A 120 1.41 -12.24 8.17
CA LEU A 120 0.69 -12.91 9.25
C LEU A 120 -0.79 -12.56 9.20
N LEU A 121 -1.67 -13.55 9.02
CA LEU A 121 -3.12 -13.37 9.06
C LEU A 121 -3.65 -13.80 10.43
N SER A 122 -4.41 -12.95 11.10
CA SER A 122 -5.00 -13.23 12.41
C SER A 122 -6.37 -12.58 12.56
N ASP A 123 -7.35 -13.30 13.09
CA ASP A 123 -8.66 -12.79 13.48
C ASP A 123 -8.78 -12.53 15.00
N CYS A 124 -7.65 -12.64 15.72
CA CYS A 124 -7.60 -12.35 17.14
C CYS A 124 -7.43 -10.84 17.38
N PRO A 125 -8.30 -10.18 18.17
CA PRO A 125 -8.16 -8.76 18.49
C PRO A 125 -6.90 -8.43 19.30
N GLY A 126 -6.31 -9.44 19.98
CA GLY A 126 -5.07 -9.29 20.75
C GLY A 126 -3.78 -9.39 19.92
N ALA A 127 -3.86 -9.70 18.63
CA ALA A 127 -2.68 -9.96 17.79
C ALA A 127 -1.69 -8.77 17.75
N MET A 128 -2.19 -7.54 17.87
CA MET A 128 -1.34 -6.35 17.90
C MET A 128 -0.44 -6.31 19.14
N ASP A 129 -0.91 -6.78 20.29
CA ASP A 129 -0.12 -6.79 21.53
C ASP A 129 0.95 -7.89 21.52
N ASP A 130 0.66 -9.03 20.88
CA ASP A 130 1.62 -10.09 20.63
C ASP A 130 2.75 -9.63 19.70
N ILE A 131 2.41 -8.94 18.60
CA ILE A 131 3.39 -8.40 17.64
C ILE A 131 4.30 -7.37 18.30
N LYS A 132 3.76 -6.46 19.11
CA LYS A 132 4.56 -5.49 19.90
C LYS A 132 5.51 -6.18 20.87
N SER A 133 5.10 -7.33 21.41
CA SER A 133 5.95 -8.14 22.29
C SER A 133 7.08 -8.84 21.52
N TRP A 134 6.82 -9.26 20.28
CA TRP A 134 7.83 -9.84 19.39
C TRP A 134 8.84 -8.82 18.87
N GLU A 135 8.46 -7.56 18.67
CA GLU A 135 9.40 -6.49 18.29
C GLU A 135 10.60 -6.41 19.26
N LYS A 136 10.34 -6.67 20.55
CA LYS A 136 11.36 -6.66 21.60
C LYS A 136 12.12 -7.97 21.75
N SER A 137 11.48 -9.11 21.47
CA SER A 137 12.00 -10.44 21.82
C SER A 137 12.54 -11.24 20.63
N VAL A 138 12.07 -10.95 19.41
CA VAL A 138 12.40 -11.67 18.16
C VAL A 138 13.08 -10.73 17.13
N SER A 139 13.33 -9.47 17.51
CA SER A 139 13.95 -8.45 16.65
C SER A 139 13.25 -8.34 15.29
N ILE A 140 11.94 -8.14 15.31
CA ILE A 140 11.13 -7.91 14.11
C ILE A 140 10.74 -6.43 13.99
N GLU A 141 10.24 -6.04 12.82
CA GLU A 141 9.73 -4.70 12.51
C GLU A 141 8.38 -4.81 11.82
N LEU A 142 7.36 -4.13 12.34
CA LEU A 142 6.06 -4.06 11.71
C LEU A 142 6.11 -3.06 10.54
N LEU A 143 5.98 -3.55 9.31
CA LEU A 143 5.95 -2.73 8.10
C LEU A 143 4.56 -2.18 7.80
N ALA A 144 3.53 -3.03 7.92
CA ALA A 144 2.16 -2.67 7.58
C ALA A 144 1.14 -3.52 8.34
N THR A 145 -0.07 -2.98 8.49
CA THR A 145 -1.24 -3.70 9.01
C THR A 145 -2.42 -3.35 8.11
N GLN A 146 -3.16 -4.36 7.65
CA GLN A 146 -4.32 -4.16 6.80
C GLN A 146 -5.52 -4.95 7.38
N PRO A 147 -6.71 -4.33 7.47
CA PRO A 147 -7.92 -5.04 7.83
C PRO A 147 -8.41 -5.90 6.66
N MET A 148 -8.78 -7.14 6.95
CA MET A 148 -9.35 -8.09 6.00
C MET A 148 -10.86 -8.27 6.21
N ALA A 149 -11.52 -8.88 5.21
CA ALA A 149 -12.91 -9.30 5.34
C ALA A 149 -13.09 -10.33 6.46
N ARG A 150 -14.28 -10.34 7.11
CA ARG A 150 -14.66 -11.22 8.23
C ARG A 150 -13.96 -10.93 9.58
N GLY A 151 -13.44 -9.72 9.78
CA GLY A 151 -12.84 -9.33 11.07
C GLY A 151 -11.41 -9.84 11.28
N ALA A 152 -10.82 -10.46 10.25
CA ALA A 152 -9.41 -10.78 10.22
C ALA A 152 -8.56 -9.54 9.93
N GLN A 153 -7.31 -9.56 10.34
CA GLN A 153 -6.29 -8.56 10.06
C GLN A 153 -5.05 -9.28 9.53
N GLU A 154 -4.37 -8.65 8.59
CA GLU A 154 -3.06 -9.10 8.13
C GLU A 154 -1.96 -8.12 8.55
N PHE A 155 -0.84 -8.67 8.99
CA PHE A 155 0.30 -7.96 9.50
C PHE A 155 1.54 -8.34 8.69
N TYR A 156 2.37 -7.36 8.37
CA TYR A 156 3.61 -7.59 7.62
C TYR A 156 4.79 -7.31 8.52
N LEU A 157 5.51 -8.37 8.87
CA LEU A 157 6.59 -8.36 9.85
C LEU A 157 7.90 -8.61 9.13
N ARG A 158 8.83 -7.66 9.16
CA ARG A 158 10.19 -7.84 8.65
C ARG A 158 11.10 -8.33 9.77
N LYS A 159 11.86 -9.39 9.53
CA LYS A 159 12.92 -9.82 10.45
C LYS A 159 14.10 -8.85 10.36
N LYS A 160 14.61 -8.36 11.49
CA LYS A 160 15.87 -7.60 11.55
C LYS A 160 17.07 -8.53 11.59
#